data_AF-A0A920RB10-F1
#
_entry.id   AF-A0A920RB10-F1
#
_cell.length_a   1.000
_cell.length_b   1.000
_cell.length_c   1.000
_cell.angle_alpha   90.00
_cell.angle_beta   90.00
_cell.angle_gamma   90.00
#
_symmetry.space_group_name_H-M   'P 1'
#
loop_
_entity.id
_entity.type
_entity.pdbx_description
1 polymer ?
#
loop_
_entity_poly.entity_id
_entity_poly.type
_entity_poly.pdbx_seq_one_letter_code
_entity_poly.pdbx_strand_id
1 'polypeptide(L)' 'MFEFVEKKHLLTALEAILRVYNRHGRRDNKYKARIKILVKETGIVEFRDQVHTEWERIKDGRKPFLRRK' A
#
# COMPACT_ATOMS: atom_id res chain seq x y z
N MET A 1 1.36 -7.56 9.53
CA MET A 1 1.58 -6.33 8.72
C MET A 1 1.33 -5.10 9.59
N PHE A 2 0.13 -4.95 10.15
CA PHE A 2 -0.12 -4.12 11.33
C PHE A 2 -0.79 -4.99 12.38
N GLU A 3 -0.35 -4.91 13.63
CA GLU A 3 -1.05 -5.56 14.75
C GLU A 3 -2.22 -4.70 15.21
N PHE A 4 -2.06 -3.37 15.15
CA PHE A 4 -3.08 -2.39 15.51
C PHE A 4 -2.90 -1.08 14.73
N VAL A 5 -4.00 -0.43 14.37
CA VAL A 5 -4.01 0.89 13.73
C VAL A 5 -5.11 1.73 14.37
N GLU A 6 -4.76 2.89 14.92
CA GLU A 6 -5.75 3.83 15.46
C GLU A 6 -6.71 4.32 14.36
N LYS A 7 -7.98 4.57 14.73
CA LYS A 7 -9.04 4.99 13.79
C LYS A 7 -8.63 6.19 12.91
N LYS A 8 -7.91 7.16 13.48
CA LYS A 8 -7.42 8.35 12.75
C LYS A 8 -6.45 8.01 11.61
N HIS A 9 -5.72 6.91 11.73
CA HIS A 9 -4.72 6.49 10.74
C HIS A 9 -5.21 5.40 9.78
N LEU A 10 -6.42 4.86 9.97
CA LEU A 10 -6.95 3.79 9.12
C LEU A 10 -6.89 4.14 7.63
N LEU A 11 -7.27 5.37 7.27
CA LEU A 11 -7.21 5.85 5.89
C LEU A 11 -5.79 5.96 5.36
N THR A 12 -4.86 6.48 6.17
CA THR A 12 -3.45 6.61 5.78
C THR A 12 -2.77 5.23 5.63
N ALA A 13 -3.14 4.25 6.45
CA ALA A 13 -2.62 2.89 6.35
C ALA A 13 -3.13 2.20 5.07
N LEU A 14 -4.44 2.29 4.78
CA LEU A 14 -5.02 1.81 3.52
C LEU A 14 -4.39 2.48 2.30
N GLU A 15 -4.19 3.80 2.37
CA GLU A 15 -3.58 4.55 1.28
C GLU A 15 -2.13 4.13 1.03
N ALA A 16 -1.34 3.87 2.08
CA ALA A 16 0.01 3.34 1.95
C ALA A 16 0.02 1.98 1.24
N ILE A 17 -0.88 1.07 1.60
CA ILE A 17 -1.04 -0.24 0.93
C ILE A 17 -1.32 -0.07 -0.55
N LEU A 18 -2.28 0.80 -0.90
CA LEU A 18 -2.67 1.03 -2.29
C LEU A 18 -1.56 1.73 -3.10
N ARG A 19 -0.75 2.59 -2.49
CA ARG A 19 0.40 3.24 -3.14
C ARG A 19 1.49 2.24 -3.49
N VAL A 20 1.84 1.36 -2.55
CA VAL A 20 2.81 0.27 -2.80
C VAL A 20 2.27 -0.69 -3.86
N TYR A 21 1.00 -1.08 -3.75
CA TYR A 21 0.36 -1.92 -4.77
C TYR A 21 0.34 -1.26 -6.16
N ASN A 22 0.03 0.04 -6.27
CA ASN A 22 0.04 0.72 -7.57
C ASN A 22 1.44 0.88 -8.16
N ARG A 23 2.48 1.00 -7.34
CA ARG A 23 3.88 1.10 -7.78
C ARG A 23 4.38 -0.20 -8.40
N HIS A 24 4.00 -1.33 -7.82
CA HIS A 24 4.47 -2.65 -8.23
C HIS A 24 3.42 -3.49 -8.97
N GLY A 25 2.21 -2.97 -9.14
CA GLY A 25 1.08 -3.66 -9.75
C GLY A 25 1.30 -3.95 -11.22
N ARG A 26 1.16 -5.23 -11.59
CA ARG A 26 1.26 -5.68 -12.97
C ARG A 26 0.06 -5.24 -13.80
N ARG A 27 0.34 -4.58 -14.94
CA ARG A 27 -0.68 -4.15 -15.93
C ARG A 27 -0.65 -4.97 -17.21
N ASP A 28 0.41 -5.73 -17.42
CA ASP A 28 0.69 -6.51 -18.62
C ASP A 28 -0.13 -7.82 -18.67
N ASN A 29 -0.41 -8.43 -17.51
CA ASN A 29 -1.18 -9.67 -17.44
C ASN A 29 -2.27 -9.61 -16.37
N LYS A 30 -3.53 -9.53 -16.82
CA LYS A 30 -4.72 -9.46 -15.95
C LYS A 30 -4.84 -10.63 -14.98
N TYR A 31 -4.31 -11.82 -15.32
CA TYR A 31 -4.36 -12.99 -14.44
C TYR A 31 -3.36 -12.88 -13.28
N LYS A 32 -2.25 -12.14 -13.49
CA LYS A 32 -1.22 -11.85 -12.49
C LYS A 32 -1.37 -10.50 -11.78
N ALA A 33 -2.35 -9.68 -12.17
CA ALA A 33 -2.52 -8.32 -11.66
C ALA A 33 -3.03 -8.21 -10.20
N ARG A 34 -3.33 -9.31 -9.50
CA ARG A 34 -3.93 -9.26 -8.16
C ARG A 34 -2.88 -9.03 -7.08
N ILE A 35 -3.22 -8.24 -6.04
CA ILE A 35 -2.33 -7.96 -4.91
C ILE A 35 -1.75 -9.21 -4.23
N LYS A 36 -2.52 -10.30 -4.14
CA LYS A 36 -2.04 -11.57 -3.56
C LYS A 36 -0.86 -12.17 -4.33
N ILE A 37 -0.82 -11.96 -5.65
CA ILE A 37 0.27 -12.45 -6.51
C ILE A 37 1.48 -11.55 -6.31
N LEU A 38 1.28 -10.23 -6.29
CA LEU A 38 2.34 -9.28 -5.97
C LEU A 38 3.01 -9.60 -4.61
N VAL A 39 2.21 -9.81 -3.56
CA VAL A 39 2.73 -10.13 -2.22
C VAL A 39 3.49 -11.46 -2.21
N LYS A 40 3.05 -12.45 -2.98
CA LYS A 40 3.76 -13.73 -3.11
C LYS A 40 5.10 -13.57 -3.86
N GLU A 41 5.14 -12.76 -4.91
CA GLU A 41 6.35 -12.51 -5.72
C GLU A 41 7.36 -11.61 -4.98
N THR A 42 6.87 -10.60 -4.23
CA THR A 42 7.72 -9.66 -3.46
C THR A 42 8.17 -10.24 -2.13
N GLY A 43 7.36 -11.12 -1.53
CA GLY A 43 7.53 -11.58 -0.17
C GLY A 43 6.80 -10.69 0.83
N ILE A 44 6.23 -11.30 1.87
CA ILE A 44 5.40 -10.59 2.87
C ILE A 44 6.20 -9.62 3.74
N VAL A 45 7.47 -9.93 4.04
CA VAL A 45 8.35 -9.10 4.87
C VAL A 45 8.68 -7.81 4.11
N GLU A 46 9.23 -7.94 2.90
CA GLU A 46 9.56 -6.81 2.03
C GLU A 46 8.33 -5.93 1.73
N PHE A 47 7.19 -6.54 1.39
CA PHE A 47 5.96 -5.78 1.16
C PHE A 47 5.51 -4.99 2.39
N ARG A 48 5.65 -5.58 3.59
CA ARG A 48 5.34 -4.91 4.86
C ARG A 48 6.27 -3.73 5.09
N ASP A 49 7.57 -3.88 4.85
CA ASP A 49 8.57 -2.82 5.07
C ASP A 49 8.36 -1.64 4.13
N GLN A 50 8.03 -1.92 2.86
CA GLN A 50 7.68 -0.88 1.89
C GLN A 50 6.41 -0.12 2.31
N VAL A 51 5.37 -0.83 2.77
CA VAL A 51 4.15 -0.18 3.24
C VAL A 51 4.38 0.62 4.51
N HIS A 52 5.18 0.12 5.46
CA HIS A 52 5.53 0.87 6.66
C HIS A 52 6.28 2.15 6.31
N THR A 53 7.28 2.06 5.42
CA THR A 53 8.03 3.20 4.91
C THR A 53 7.14 4.24 4.23
N GLU A 54 6.18 3.79 3.42
CA GLU A 54 5.22 4.70 2.77
C GLU A 54 4.23 5.29 3.79
N TRP A 55 3.78 4.51 4.76
CA TRP A 55 2.84 4.95 5.79
C TRP A 55 3.44 6.04 6.66
N GLU A 56 4.66 5.87 7.17
CA GLU A 56 5.35 6.90 7.97
C GLU A 56 5.46 8.24 7.24
N ARG A 57 5.55 8.24 5.90
CA ARG A 57 5.59 9.47 5.09
C ARG A 57 4.24 10.19 5.01
N ILE A 58 3.13 9.48 5.11
CA ILE A 58 1.78 10.02 4.87
C ILE A 58 0.88 9.99 6.11
N LYS A 59 1.37 9.42 7.23
CA LYS A 59 0.64 9.19 8.48
C LYS A 59 0.10 10.48 9.09
N ASP A 60 0.91 11.53 9.09
CA ASP A 60 0.56 12.85 9.67
C ASP A 60 0.34 13.93 8.59
N GLY A 61 0.76 13.66 7.36
CA GLY A 61 0.62 14.56 6.21
C GLY A 61 -0.41 14.04 5.23
N ARG A 62 -1.63 14.57 5.26
CA ARG A 62 -2.66 14.26 4.27
C ARG A 62 -2.25 14.80 2.90
N LYS A 63 -1.60 13.98 2.06
CA LYS A 63 -1.57 14.16 0.61
C LYS A 63 -2.57 13.19 0.00
N PRO A 64 -3.84 13.57 -0.19
CA PRO A 64 -4.85 12.65 -0.70
C PRO A 64 -4.41 12.12 -2.07
N PHE A 65 -4.45 10.80 -2.23
CA PHE A 65 -4.42 10.12 -3.53
C PHE A 65 -5.49 10.67 -4.50
N LEU A 66 -6.59 11.18 -3.95
CA LEU A 66 -7.64 11.88 -4.67
C LEU A 66 -7.23 13.33 -4.98
N ARG A 67 -6.32 13.54 -5.93
CA ARG A 67 -6.54 14.66 -6.84
C ARG A 67 -7.78 14.31 -7.65
N ARG A 68 -8.97 14.69 -7.14
CA ARG A 68 -10.17 14.75 -7.97
C ARG A 68 -9.80 15.63 -9.16
N LYS A 69 -9.69 15.02 -10.35
CA LYS A 69 -9.90 15.75 -11.59
C LYS A 69 -11.37 16.13 -11.66
#